data_AF-A0A959EKI6-F1
#
_entry.id   AF-A0A959EKI6-F1
#
_cell.length_a   1.000
_cell.length_b   1.000
_cell.length_c   1.000
_cell.angle_alpha   90.00
_cell.angle_beta   90.00
_cell.angle_gamma   90.00
#
_symmetry.space_group_name_H-M   'P 1'
#
loop_
_entity.id
_entity.type
_entity.pdbx_description
1 polymer ?
#
loop_
_entity_poly.entity_id
_entity_poly.type
_entity_poly.pdbx_seq_one_letter_code
_entity_poly.pdbx_strand_id
1 'polypeptide(L)'
;MKSRNHAFLTLAALFLLVVMANIWSAGRTDEFPVEPAFEEKIKGVSWEASDSVALEHLQSLQPISANWIAQTPFGWQRMYDEPELRFDGQRGYWGERDEGLAKTADLARRIGVKTMLKPHL
;
A
#
# COMPACT_ATOMS: atom_id res chain seq x y z
N MET A 1 -34.84 -49.53 -32.72
CA MET A 1 -35.18 -49.24 -31.30
C MET A 1 -33.97 -49.16 -30.36
N LYS A 2 -32.84 -49.85 -30.64
CA LYS A 2 -31.63 -49.89 -29.77
C LYS A 2 -30.81 -48.58 -29.73
N SER A 3 -30.75 -47.83 -30.83
CA SER A 3 -29.95 -46.58 -30.93
C SER A 3 -30.50 -45.41 -30.12
N ARG A 4 -31.83 -45.36 -29.91
CA ARG A 4 -32.51 -44.26 -29.21
C ARG A 4 -32.22 -44.25 -27.70
N ASN A 5 -31.95 -45.43 -27.12
CA ASN A 5 -31.61 -45.58 -25.71
C ASN A 5 -30.17 -45.15 -25.41
N HIS A 6 -29.24 -45.39 -26.34
CA HIS A 6 -27.86 -44.92 -26.20
C HIS A 6 -27.78 -43.39 -26.25
N ALA A 7 -28.50 -42.75 -27.17
CA ALA A 7 -28.55 -41.28 -27.26
C ALA A 7 -29.17 -40.64 -26.00
N PHE A 8 -30.19 -41.27 -25.42
CA PHE A 8 -30.79 -40.79 -24.17
C PHE A 8 -29.82 -40.93 -22.98
N LEU A 9 -29.11 -42.06 -22.90
CA LEU A 9 -28.11 -42.29 -21.85
C LEU A 9 -26.91 -41.33 -21.95
N THR A 10 -26.43 -41.02 -23.16
CA THR A 10 -25.36 -40.02 -23.33
C THR A 10 -25.83 -38.62 -22.96
N LEU A 11 -27.05 -38.23 -23.33
CA LEU A 11 -27.61 -36.92 -22.95
C LEU A 11 -27.81 -36.80 -21.43
N ALA A 12 -28.30 -37.86 -20.78
CA ALA A 12 -28.44 -37.90 -19.32
C ALA A 12 -27.09 -37.83 -18.60
N ALA A 13 -26.08 -38.53 -19.11
CA ALA A 13 -24.72 -38.49 -18.55
C ALA A 13 -24.08 -37.10 -18.71
N LEU A 14 -24.24 -36.45 -19.87
CA LEU A 14 -23.78 -35.08 -20.10
C LEU A 14 -24.46 -34.09 -19.16
N PHE A 15 -25.78 -34.23 -18.96
CA PHE A 15 -26.52 -33.37 -18.04
C PHE A 15 -26.04 -33.53 -16.60
N LEU A 16 -25.84 -34.76 -16.13
CA LEU A 16 -25.25 -35.04 -14.81
C LEU A 16 -23.85 -34.44 -14.66
N LEU A 17 -23.02 -34.55 -15.69
CA LEU A 17 -21.65 -34.01 -15.67
C LEU A 17 -21.66 -32.48 -15.57
N VAL A 18 -22.57 -31.82 -16.30
CA VAL A 18 -22.77 -30.36 -16.19
C VAL A 18 -23.27 -29.97 -14.81
N VAL A 19 -24.24 -30.68 -14.24
CA VAL A 19 -24.75 -30.40 -12.88
C VAL A 19 -23.63 -30.56 -11.84
N MET A 20 -22.84 -31.64 -11.94
CA MET A 20 -21.71 -31.88 -11.03
C MET A 20 -20.62 -30.80 -11.17
N ALA A 21 -20.33 -30.35 -12.39
CA ALA A 21 -19.39 -29.25 -12.61
C ALA A 21 -19.88 -27.92 -12.01
N ASN A 22 -21.18 -27.63 -12.10
CA ASN A 22 -21.77 -26.44 -11.49
C ASN A 22 -21.76 -26.50 -9.96
N ILE A 23 -22.03 -27.66 -9.37
CA ILE A 23 -21.95 -27.86 -7.91
C ILE A 23 -20.51 -27.72 -7.41
N TRP A 24 -19.53 -28.30 -8.13
CA TRP A 24 -18.11 -28.14 -7.82
C TRP A 24 -17.69 -26.67 -7.88
N SER A 25 -18.15 -25.93 -8.90
CA SER A 25 -17.85 -24.51 -9.04
C SER A 25 -18.49 -23.66 -7.94
N ALA A 26 -19.71 -24.00 -7.50
CA ALA A 26 -20.42 -23.25 -6.46
C ALA A 26 -19.83 -23.47 -5.06
N GLY A 27 -19.11 -24.57 -4.83
CA GLY A 27 -18.41 -24.85 -3.57
C GLY A 27 -17.04 -24.20 -3.42
N ARG A 28 -16.56 -23.48 -4.45
CA ARG A 28 -15.29 -22.76 -4.41
C ARG A 28 -15.51 -21.33 -3.93
N THR A 29 -15.79 -21.16 -2.64
CA THR A 29 -15.42 -19.91 -1.99
C THR A 29 -13.92 -19.93 -1.88
N ASP A 30 -13.23 -19.10 -2.68
CA ASP A 30 -11.83 -18.80 -2.42
C ASP A 30 -11.79 -17.99 -1.11
N GLU A 31 -11.97 -18.67 0.02
CA GLU A 31 -11.65 -18.13 1.33
C GLU A 31 -10.14 -17.96 1.34
N PHE A 32 -9.68 -16.79 0.90
CA PHE A 32 -8.32 -16.35 1.13
C PHE A 32 -8.06 -16.49 2.62
N PRO A 33 -7.10 -17.33 3.04
CA PRO A 33 -6.73 -17.40 4.44
C PRO A 33 -6.22 -16.01 4.81
N VAL A 34 -7.04 -15.23 5.51
CA VAL A 34 -6.57 -14.05 6.22
C VAL A 34 -5.87 -14.60 7.45
N GLU A 35 -4.66 -15.12 7.25
CA GLU A 35 -3.68 -15.18 8.33
C GLU A 35 -3.69 -13.78 8.96
N PRO A 36 -3.92 -13.63 10.28
CA PRO A 36 -3.69 -12.35 10.91
C PRO A 36 -2.18 -12.12 10.83
N ALA A 37 -1.75 -11.48 9.75
CA ALA A 37 -0.46 -10.84 9.70
C ALA A 37 -0.51 -9.78 10.80
N PHE A 38 -0.04 -10.15 12.00
CA PHE A 38 0.37 -9.16 12.98
C PHE A 38 1.64 -8.51 12.41
N GLU A 39 1.47 -7.73 11.34
CA GLU A 39 2.42 -6.70 10.98
C GLU A 39 2.62 -5.85 12.23
N GLU A 40 3.88 -5.63 12.57
CA GLU A 40 4.28 -4.79 13.70
C GLU A 40 3.45 -3.51 13.73
N LYS A 41 2.72 -3.26 14.83
CA LYS A 41 1.83 -2.10 14.94
C LYS A 41 2.57 -0.81 14.57
N ILE A 42 2.02 -0.06 13.62
CA ILE A 42 2.54 1.24 13.21
C ILE A 42 2.24 2.27 14.31
N LYS A 43 3.29 2.74 14.98
CA LYS A 43 3.30 3.87 15.92
C LYS A 43 3.96 5.04 15.20
N GLY A 44 3.20 5.67 14.31
CA GLY A 44 3.67 6.72 13.41
C GLY A 44 3.57 8.12 14.01
N VAL A 45 4.48 9.00 13.59
CA VAL A 45 4.35 10.45 13.77
C VAL A 45 4.51 11.17 12.44
N SER A 46 3.85 12.32 12.26
CA SER A 46 4.14 13.21 11.13
C SER A 46 5.45 13.95 11.42
N TRP A 47 6.39 13.89 10.48
CA TRP A 47 7.68 14.54 10.60
C TRP A 47 7.95 15.42 9.39
N GLU A 48 8.07 16.72 9.62
CA GLU A 48 8.38 17.72 8.60
C GLU A 48 9.51 18.59 9.11
N ALA A 49 10.62 18.59 8.38
CA ALA A 49 11.81 19.31 8.78
C ALA A 49 11.86 20.67 8.09
N SER A 50 11.78 21.74 8.87
CA SER A 50 11.86 23.10 8.33
C SER A 50 13.19 23.38 7.63
N ASP A 51 14.26 22.82 8.17
CA ASP A 51 15.65 22.92 7.71
C ASP A 51 16.35 21.56 7.91
N SER A 52 17.67 21.50 7.77
CA SER A 52 18.49 20.31 7.91
C SER A 52 18.22 19.50 9.19
N VAL A 53 18.24 18.17 9.06
CA VAL A 53 18.05 17.22 10.15
C VAL A 53 19.36 16.51 10.49
N ALA A 54 19.64 16.43 11.79
CA ALA A 54 20.70 15.60 12.35
C ALA A 54 20.10 14.40 13.12
N LEU A 55 20.95 13.43 13.45
CA LEU A 55 20.50 12.18 14.09
C LEU A 55 19.87 12.45 15.46
N GLU A 56 20.39 13.43 16.18
CA GLU A 56 19.97 13.83 17.52
C GLU A 56 18.51 14.33 17.54
N HIS A 57 18.06 14.97 16.45
CA HIS A 57 16.67 15.40 16.32
C HIS A 57 15.73 14.19 16.29
N LEU A 58 16.09 13.12 15.56
CA LEU A 58 15.26 11.91 15.45
C LEU A 58 15.33 11.02 16.70
N GLN A 59 16.35 11.18 17.54
CA GLN A 59 16.41 10.48 18.84
C GLN A 59 15.26 10.88 19.77
N SER A 60 14.65 12.05 19.56
CA SER A 60 13.42 12.46 20.26
C SER A 60 12.23 11.51 20.05
N LEU A 61 12.29 10.60 19.07
CA LEU A 61 11.28 9.57 18.81
C LEU A 61 11.37 8.37 19.77
N GLN A 62 12.51 8.15 20.42
CA GLN A 62 12.71 7.00 21.31
C GLN A 62 11.78 6.98 22.53
N PRO A 63 11.59 8.09 23.28
CA PRO A 63 10.73 8.10 24.47
C PRO A 63 9.26 7.78 24.16
N ILE A 64 8.79 8.11 22.97
CA ILE A 64 7.42 7.81 22.50
C ILE A 64 7.32 6.47 21.77
N SER A 65 8.43 5.74 21.64
CA SER A 65 8.51 4.45 20.97
C SER A 65 7.93 4.48 19.55
N ALA A 66 8.07 5.59 18.83
CA ALA A 66 7.63 5.69 17.44
C ALA A 66 8.52 4.80 16.56
N ASN A 67 7.91 4.01 15.68
CA ASN A 67 8.60 3.11 14.74
C ASN A 67 8.39 3.50 13.28
N TRP A 68 7.61 4.57 13.03
CA TRP A 68 7.41 5.15 11.71
C TRP A 68 7.42 6.68 11.75
N ILE A 69 7.91 7.31 10.69
CA ILE A 69 7.67 8.71 10.37
C ILE A 69 6.92 8.85 9.05
N ALA A 70 5.97 9.77 8.97
CA ALA A 70 5.35 10.20 7.74
C ALA A 70 6.02 11.51 7.28
N GLN A 71 6.68 11.47 6.13
CA GLN A 71 7.31 12.64 5.51
C GLN A 71 6.41 13.15 4.37
N THR A 72 6.35 14.47 4.18
CA THR A 72 5.46 15.12 3.22
C THR A 72 6.26 15.69 2.04
N PRO A 73 6.43 14.95 0.93
CA PRO A 73 6.82 15.58 -0.33
C PRO A 73 5.78 16.62 -0.72
N PHE A 74 6.22 17.82 -1.07
CA PHE A 74 5.32 18.91 -1.46
C PHE A 74 5.55 19.30 -2.92
N GLY A 75 4.51 19.17 -3.75
CA GLY A 75 4.46 19.76 -5.09
C GLY A 75 3.64 21.04 -5.07
N TRP A 76 3.96 22.01 -5.91
CA TRP A 76 3.18 23.24 -6.02
C TRP A 76 2.39 23.27 -7.32
N GLN A 77 1.08 23.47 -7.19
CA GLN A 77 0.19 23.78 -8.30
C GLN A 77 -0.14 25.28 -8.28
N ARG A 78 0.04 25.97 -9.42
CA ARG A 78 -0.15 27.43 -9.48
C ARG A 78 -1.62 27.84 -9.43
N MET A 79 -2.49 27.12 -10.13
CA MET A 79 -3.94 27.33 -10.23
C MET A 79 -4.66 26.00 -10.26
N TYR A 80 -5.90 25.93 -9.76
CA TYR A 80 -6.68 24.69 -9.65
C TYR A 80 -6.95 23.98 -11.00
N ASP A 81 -6.90 24.72 -12.11
CA ASP A 81 -7.13 24.27 -13.48
C ASP A 81 -5.85 24.10 -14.31
N GLU A 82 -4.68 24.39 -13.72
CA GLU A 82 -3.37 24.15 -14.33
C GLU A 82 -2.79 22.81 -13.80
N PRO A 83 -2.66 21.74 -14.59
CA PRO A 83 -2.22 20.43 -14.10
C PRO A 83 -0.70 20.31 -13.86
N GLU A 84 0.04 21.40 -14.09
CA GLU A 84 1.50 21.43 -13.92
C GLU A 84 1.86 21.46 -12.43
N LEU A 85 2.72 20.53 -12.01
CA LEU A 85 3.30 20.46 -10.66
C LEU A 85 4.76 20.89 -10.69
N ARG A 86 5.13 21.76 -9.75
CA ARG A 86 6.51 22.23 -9.58
C ARG A 86 7.07 21.76 -8.25
N PHE A 87 8.29 21.22 -8.28
CA PHE A 87 8.97 20.64 -7.12
C PHE A 87 10.27 21.39 -6.74
N ASP A 88 10.70 22.34 -7.58
CA ASP A 88 12.05 22.93 -7.58
C ASP A 88 12.13 24.35 -7.02
N GLY A 89 11.04 24.88 -6.47
CA GLY A 89 11.02 26.22 -5.92
C GLY A 89 11.88 26.33 -4.65
N GLN A 90 12.63 27.42 -4.50
CA GLN A 90 13.19 27.89 -3.21
C GLN A 90 12.14 28.12 -2.11
N ARG A 91 10.86 27.81 -2.38
CA ARG A 91 9.73 27.87 -1.46
C ARG A 91 9.58 26.54 -0.73
N GLY A 92 8.90 26.55 0.40
CA GLY A 92 8.74 25.37 1.25
C GLY A 92 9.93 25.09 2.14
N TYR A 93 9.79 24.06 2.95
CA TYR A 93 10.80 23.60 3.90
C TYR A 93 11.81 22.67 3.24
N TRP A 94 13.02 22.60 3.79
CA TRP A 94 14.05 21.69 3.30
C TRP A 94 13.59 20.23 3.30
N GLY A 95 12.84 19.82 4.33
CA GLY A 95 12.30 18.47 4.49
C GLY A 95 11.19 18.07 3.52
N GLU A 96 10.67 19.01 2.72
CA GLU A 96 9.67 18.74 1.67
C GLU A 96 10.33 18.37 0.33
N ARG A 97 11.63 18.65 0.18
CA ARG A 97 12.40 18.42 -1.05
C ARG A 97 13.06 17.06 -1.03
N ASP A 98 13.39 16.53 -2.21
CA ASP A 98 14.04 15.22 -2.38
C ASP A 98 15.28 15.05 -1.49
N GLU A 99 16.13 16.07 -1.39
CA GLU A 99 17.33 16.04 -0.55
C GLU A 99 17.01 15.88 0.94
N GLY A 100 16.03 16.63 1.45
CA GLY A 100 15.63 16.59 2.84
C GLY A 100 14.90 15.31 3.17
N LEU A 101 14.01 14.88 2.27
CA LEU A 101 13.30 13.62 2.35
C LEU A 101 14.27 12.44 2.46
N ALA A 102 15.23 12.34 1.53
CA ALA A 102 16.22 11.27 1.49
C ALA A 102 17.12 11.28 2.72
N LYS A 103 17.60 12.46 3.14
CA LYS A 103 18.49 12.59 4.30
C LYS A 103 17.77 12.20 5.60
N THR A 104 16.55 12.66 5.81
CA THR A 104 15.75 12.30 6.99
C THR A 104 15.42 10.81 6.99
N ALA A 105 15.05 10.21 5.84
CA ALA A 105 14.77 8.79 5.74
C ALA A 105 16.02 7.91 6.01
N ASP A 106 17.21 8.36 5.59
CA ASP A 106 18.47 7.68 5.93
C ASP A 106 18.74 7.71 7.44
N LEU A 107 18.60 8.89 8.07
CA LEU A 107 18.82 9.04 9.51
C LEU A 107 17.79 8.25 10.34
N ALA A 108 16.52 8.25 9.94
CA ALA A 108 15.47 7.48 10.60
C ALA A 108 15.78 5.97 10.57
N ARG A 109 16.23 5.47 9.42
CA ARG A 109 16.60 4.07 9.24
C ARG A 109 17.75 3.65 10.17
N ARG A 110 18.71 4.53 10.42
CA ARG A 110 19.84 4.27 11.35
C ARG A 110 19.39 4.03 12.80
N ILE A 111 18.23 4.55 13.19
CA ILE A 111 17.64 4.34 14.52
C ILE A 111 16.47 3.34 14.51
N GLY A 112 16.30 2.58 13.42
CA GLY A 112 15.25 1.56 13.29
C GLY A 112 13.84 2.12 13.05
N VAL A 113 13.72 3.39 12.68
CA VAL A 113 12.44 4.03 12.35
C VAL A 113 12.20 3.95 10.84
N LYS A 114 11.03 3.45 10.44
CA LYS A 114 10.61 3.32 9.05
C LYS A 114 10.03 4.63 8.52
N THR A 115 10.08 4.86 7.21
CA THR A 115 9.53 6.06 6.58
C THR A 115 8.33 5.69 5.69
N MET A 116 7.26 6.49 5.78
CA MET A 116 6.14 6.54 4.84
C MET A 116 6.14 7.90 4.14
N LEU A 117 5.84 7.92 2.84
CA LEU A 117 5.64 9.18 2.10
C LEU A 117 4.15 9.53 2.09
N LYS A 118 3.83 10.79 2.39
CA LYS A 118 2.49 11.38 2.38
C LYS A 118 2.50 12.59 1.42
N PRO A 119 2.42 12.37 0.09
CA PRO A 119 2.53 13.45 -0.90
C PRO A 119 1.43 14.51 -0.69
N HIS A 120 1.75 15.77 -0.99
CA HIS A 120 0.85 16.92 -0.85
C HIS A 120 1.03 17.93 -1.99
N LEU A 121 0.01 18.78 -2.19
CA LEU A 121 -0.09 19.83 -3.23
C LEU A 121 -0.46 21.19 -2.64
#